data_AF-A0A5C4SYF2-F1
#
_entry.id   AF-A0A5C4SYF2-F1
#
_cell.length_a   1.000
_cell.length_b   1.000
_cell.length_c   1.000
_cell.angle_alpha   90.00
_cell.angle_beta   90.00
_cell.angle_gamma   90.00
#
_symmetry.space_group_name_H-M   'P 1'
#
loop_
_entity.id
_entity.type
_entity.pdbx_description
1 polymer ?
#
loop_
_entity_poly.entity_id
_entity_poly.type
_entity_poly.pdbx_seq_one_letter_code
_entity_poly.pdbx_strand_id
1 'polypeptide(L)'
;MSRRALLGTLGLAGGTMLAGSMLPLNLAEAASSSCMLVDTVAQMLLLSSVDEGQWVRTSGYYASGDGGGAWYRIVASTSYAGTPDGFVDHALSTAGKVAVMDLSNGIDMKQVGVQSGVDCTARVRAAYAKNAKTYTYTGDMAPIIDCDDPNYPSSKFAGGIFP
;
A
#
# COMPACT_ATOMS: atom_id res chain seq x y z
N MET A 1 7.25 47.44 -80.10
CA MET A 1 6.13 48.19 -79.50
C MET A 1 5.61 47.40 -78.30
N SER A 2 5.49 48.08 -77.17
CA SER A 2 4.99 47.60 -75.88
C SER A 2 3.46 47.67 -75.82
N ARG A 3 2.80 46.69 -75.17
CA ARG A 3 1.57 46.91 -74.39
C ARG A 3 1.54 45.99 -73.15
N ARG A 4 1.33 46.64 -72.01
CA ARG A 4 1.22 46.15 -70.63
C ARG A 4 -0.10 45.40 -70.38
N ALA A 5 -0.16 44.50 -69.39
CA ALA A 5 -1.05 44.59 -68.21
C ALA A 5 -1.17 43.27 -67.40
N LEU A 6 -1.02 43.39 -66.06
CA LEU A 6 -1.51 42.58 -64.92
C LEU A 6 -1.13 41.08 -64.86
N LEU A 7 -0.27 40.59 -63.95
CA LEU A 7 -0.27 40.65 -62.48
C LEU A 7 -1.61 40.23 -61.83
N GLY A 8 -1.67 38.96 -61.42
CA GLY A 8 -2.68 38.36 -60.56
C GLY A 8 -2.09 37.18 -59.80
N THR A 9 -1.59 37.47 -58.61
CA THR A 9 -1.03 36.59 -57.58
C THR A 9 -2.08 35.71 -56.88
N LEU A 10 -1.59 34.65 -56.20
CA LEU A 10 -2.21 33.81 -55.14
C LEU A 10 -3.01 32.59 -55.62
N GLY A 11 -2.79 31.36 -55.13
CA GLY A 11 -1.88 30.91 -54.07
C GLY A 11 -1.99 29.42 -53.73
N LEU A 12 -1.03 29.00 -52.89
CA LEU A 12 -1.05 27.93 -51.87
C LEU A 12 -1.16 26.47 -52.37
N ALA A 13 -0.04 25.75 -52.43
CA ALA A 13 0.64 25.06 -51.31
C ALA A 13 0.13 23.61 -51.13
N GLY A 14 0.58 22.73 -52.01
CA GLY A 14 0.55 21.28 -51.79
C GLY A 14 1.69 20.88 -50.86
N GLY A 15 1.47 20.98 -49.54
CA GLY A 15 2.41 20.51 -48.52
C GLY A 15 2.59 19.01 -48.60
N THR A 16 3.82 18.57 -48.87
CA THR A 16 4.20 17.15 -48.88
C THR A 16 5.13 16.86 -47.71
N MET A 17 4.79 15.78 -47.00
CA MET A 17 5.62 14.97 -46.09
C MET A 17 6.04 15.62 -44.75
N LEU A 18 5.20 15.43 -43.73
CA LEU A 18 5.67 15.40 -42.34
C LEU A 18 6.53 14.15 -42.16
N ALA A 19 7.83 14.35 -41.94
CA ALA A 19 8.74 13.32 -41.48
C ALA A 19 8.28 12.79 -40.11
N GLY A 20 7.78 11.56 -40.08
CA GLY A 20 7.42 10.85 -38.87
C GLY A 20 8.66 10.40 -38.09
N SER A 21 9.27 11.33 -37.37
CA SER A 21 10.22 10.99 -36.30
C SER A 21 9.42 10.70 -35.04
N MET A 22 8.91 9.47 -34.90
CA MET A 22 8.43 8.99 -33.60
C MET A 22 9.66 8.76 -32.71
N LEU A 23 10.09 9.83 -32.03
CA LEU A 23 10.97 9.69 -30.89
C LEU A 23 10.25 8.84 -29.83
N PRO A 24 10.94 7.89 -29.18
CA PRO A 24 10.34 7.08 -28.13
C PRO A 24 9.80 8.04 -27.06
N LEU A 25 8.51 7.90 -26.74
CA LEU A 25 7.97 8.42 -25.50
C LEU A 25 8.79 7.77 -24.38
N ASN A 26 9.78 8.50 -23.88
CA ASN A 26 10.22 8.35 -22.51
C ASN A 26 9.00 8.70 -21.67
N LEU A 27 8.13 7.72 -21.45
CA LEU A 27 7.25 7.72 -20.30
C LEU A 27 8.21 7.57 -19.12
N ALA A 28 8.77 8.70 -18.69
CA ALA A 28 9.21 8.83 -17.32
C ALA A 28 8.04 8.29 -16.52
N GLU A 29 8.27 7.14 -15.90
CA GLU A 29 7.36 6.49 -14.98
C GLU A 29 6.99 7.58 -13.99
N ALA A 30 5.84 8.21 -14.24
CA ALA A 30 5.23 9.07 -13.27
C ALA A 30 5.00 8.11 -12.13
N ALA A 31 5.88 8.16 -11.13
CA ALA A 31 5.68 7.57 -9.83
C ALA A 31 4.38 8.17 -9.35
N SER A 32 3.30 7.52 -9.75
CA SER A 32 1.97 7.93 -9.46
C SER A 32 1.88 7.70 -7.98
N SER A 33 1.98 8.79 -7.22
CA SER A 33 1.58 8.85 -5.82
C SER A 33 0.07 8.60 -5.66
N SER A 34 -0.52 7.76 -6.51
CA SER A 34 -1.88 7.26 -6.39
C SER A 34 -1.90 6.25 -5.26
N CYS A 35 -2.34 6.71 -4.10
CA CYS A 35 -2.81 5.83 -3.05
C CYS A 35 -4.00 5.03 -3.58
N MET A 36 -3.88 3.70 -3.57
CA MET A 36 -4.98 2.80 -3.88
C MET A 36 -5.78 2.54 -2.61
N LEU A 37 -7.10 2.77 -2.64
CA LEU A 37 -7.98 2.46 -1.54
C LEU A 37 -8.68 1.12 -1.79
N VAL A 38 -8.65 0.24 -0.79
CA VAL A 38 -9.39 -1.02 -0.77
C VAL A 38 -10.13 -1.16 0.56
N ASP A 39 -11.17 -2.00 0.64
CA ASP A 39 -11.94 -2.13 1.87
C ASP A 39 -11.20 -2.93 2.93
N THR A 40 -10.53 -4.02 2.53
CA THR A 40 -10.00 -5.02 3.45
C THR A 40 -8.63 -5.54 3.04
N VAL A 41 -7.94 -6.18 3.97
CA VAL A 41 -6.68 -6.90 3.69
C VAL A 41 -6.91 -8.04 2.69
N ALA A 42 -8.04 -8.75 2.77
CA ALA A 42 -8.36 -9.82 1.83
C ALA A 42 -8.45 -9.30 0.38
N GLN A 43 -9.05 -8.13 0.16
CA GLN A 43 -9.07 -7.51 -1.17
C GLN A 43 -7.69 -7.04 -1.61
N MET A 44 -6.89 -6.48 -0.69
CA MET A 44 -5.50 -6.10 -0.98
C MET A 44 -4.68 -7.29 -1.48
N LEU A 45 -4.85 -8.47 -0.86
CA LEU A 45 -4.15 -9.71 -1.25
C LEU A 45 -4.47 -10.18 -2.68
N LEU A 46 -5.62 -9.79 -3.23
CA LEU A 46 -6.05 -10.16 -4.58
C LEU A 46 -5.52 -9.20 -5.67
N LEU A 47 -4.85 -8.13 -5.29
CA LEU A 47 -4.29 -7.17 -6.25
C LEU A 47 -3.22 -7.84 -7.12
N SER A 48 -3.45 -7.87 -8.42
CA SER A 48 -2.53 -8.44 -9.41
C SER A 48 -1.59 -7.41 -10.04
N SER A 49 -1.96 -6.13 -10.00
CA SER A 49 -1.21 -5.02 -10.58
C SER A 49 -1.05 -3.90 -9.56
N VAL A 50 0.10 -3.89 -8.89
CA VAL A 50 0.52 -2.82 -7.98
C VAL A 50 1.99 -2.52 -8.23
N ASP A 51 2.31 -1.24 -8.27
CA ASP A 51 3.67 -0.79 -8.54
C ASP A 51 4.51 -0.81 -7.27
N GLU A 52 5.82 -1.00 -7.40
CA GLU A 52 6.72 -0.85 -6.25
C GLU A 52 6.74 0.61 -5.77
N GLY A 53 6.74 0.80 -4.46
CA GLY A 53 6.67 2.13 -3.85
C GLY A 53 5.27 2.72 -3.80
N GLN A 54 4.27 2.08 -4.42
CA GLN A 54 2.88 2.49 -4.33
C GLN A 54 2.36 2.36 -2.89
N TRP A 55 1.47 3.27 -2.51
CA TRP A 55 0.74 3.21 -1.26
C TRP A 55 -0.63 2.55 -1.46
N VAL A 56 -0.98 1.62 -0.58
CA VAL A 56 -2.32 1.04 -0.49
C VAL A 56 -2.88 1.33 0.89
N ARG A 57 -4.13 1.78 0.96
CA ARG A 57 -4.84 1.98 2.20
C ARG A 57 -6.00 0.99 2.28
N THR A 58 -6.11 0.29 3.41
CA THR A 58 -7.31 -0.49 3.73
C THR A 58 -8.24 0.33 4.62
N SER A 59 -9.56 0.24 4.39
CA SER A 59 -10.57 0.86 5.24
C SER A 59 -10.85 0.05 6.52
N GLY A 60 -10.46 -1.22 6.53
CA GLY A 60 -10.53 -2.14 7.66
C GLY A 60 -9.61 -3.35 7.48
N TYR A 61 -9.59 -4.24 8.48
CA TYR A 61 -8.84 -5.50 8.38
C TYR A 61 -9.71 -6.59 7.75
N TYR A 62 -10.87 -6.85 8.36
CA TYR A 62 -11.86 -7.84 7.95
C TYR A 62 -13.03 -7.24 7.18
N ALA A 63 -13.45 -6.03 7.55
CA ALA A 63 -14.56 -5.32 6.93
C ALA A 63 -14.30 -3.80 6.91
N SER A 64 -14.79 -3.12 5.88
CA SER A 64 -14.67 -1.66 5.77
C SER A 64 -15.24 -0.98 7.01
N GLY A 65 -14.44 -0.16 7.70
CA GLY A 65 -14.88 0.58 8.89
C GLY A 65 -14.80 -0.19 10.21
N ASP A 66 -14.20 -1.38 10.27
CA ASP A 66 -13.99 -2.13 11.52
C ASP A 66 -12.95 -1.50 12.47
N GLY A 67 -12.29 -0.42 12.04
CA GLY A 67 -11.24 0.27 12.78
C GLY A 67 -9.85 -0.36 12.62
N GLY A 68 -9.72 -1.45 11.86
CA GLY A 68 -8.47 -2.12 11.53
C GLY A 68 -7.84 -1.66 10.20
N GLY A 69 -8.24 -0.50 9.69
CA GLY A 69 -7.69 0.06 8.46
C GLY A 69 -6.25 0.51 8.64
N ALA A 70 -5.39 0.25 7.66
CA ALA A 70 -3.97 0.55 7.73
C ALA A 70 -3.42 1.06 6.40
N TRP A 71 -2.24 1.68 6.47
CA TRP A 71 -1.47 2.10 5.30
C TRP A 71 -0.38 1.08 5.04
N TYR A 72 -0.24 0.69 3.78
CA TYR A 72 0.75 -0.27 3.33
C TYR A 72 1.59 0.33 2.20
N ARG A 73 2.89 0.14 2.29
CA ARG A 73 3.82 0.43 1.19
C ARG A 73 4.12 -0.87 0.46
N ILE A 74 3.95 -0.85 -0.85
CA ILE A 74 4.26 -1.99 -1.70
C ILE A 74 5.77 -2.03 -1.94
N VAL A 75 6.40 -3.17 -1.66
CA VAL A 75 7.83 -3.39 -1.90
C VAL A 75 8.02 -4.67 -2.71
N ALA A 76 9.10 -4.74 -3.50
CA ALA A 76 9.47 -5.99 -4.14
C ALA A 76 9.81 -7.05 -3.09
N SER A 77 9.36 -8.30 -3.30
CA SER A 77 9.66 -9.41 -2.37
C SER A 77 11.16 -9.66 -2.20
N THR A 78 11.97 -9.38 -3.23
CA THR A 78 13.44 -9.50 -3.17
C THR A 78 14.11 -8.42 -2.32
N SER A 79 13.44 -7.27 -2.16
CA SER A 79 13.94 -6.13 -1.38
C SER A 79 13.46 -6.17 0.08
N TYR A 80 12.50 -7.05 0.38
CA TYR A 80 11.97 -7.24 1.72
C TYR A 80 12.89 -8.18 2.52
N ALA A 81 13.51 -7.67 3.58
CA ALA A 81 14.51 -8.40 4.36
C ALA A 81 13.92 -9.46 5.32
N GLY A 82 12.60 -9.54 5.44
CA GLY A 82 11.90 -10.44 6.36
C GLY A 82 11.10 -11.54 5.66
N THR A 83 10.39 -12.34 6.46
CA THR A 83 9.30 -13.19 5.96
C THR A 83 7.97 -12.50 6.28
N PRO A 84 7.08 -12.29 5.30
CA PRO A 84 5.76 -11.72 5.57
C PRO A 84 5.03 -12.58 6.59
N ASP A 85 4.59 -11.98 7.69
CA ASP A 85 3.95 -12.69 8.81
C ASP A 85 2.46 -12.95 8.58
N GLY A 86 1.85 -12.30 7.58
CA GLY A 86 0.44 -12.44 7.23
C GLY A 86 -0.52 -11.64 8.12
N PHE A 87 -0.02 -10.82 9.04
CA PHE A 87 -0.81 -9.98 9.94
C PHE A 87 -0.47 -8.49 9.82
N VAL A 88 0.81 -8.16 9.90
CA VAL A 88 1.34 -6.80 9.71
C VAL A 88 1.84 -6.65 8.28
N ASP A 89 2.61 -7.63 7.79
CA ASP A 89 3.14 -7.62 6.43
C ASP A 89 2.55 -8.78 5.62
N HIS A 90 2.13 -8.48 4.41
CA HIS A 90 1.32 -9.38 3.60
C HIS A 90 2.00 -9.69 2.27
N ALA A 91 2.20 -10.98 1.99
CA ALA A 91 2.68 -11.42 0.68
C ALA A 91 1.56 -11.25 -0.37
N LEU A 92 1.83 -10.44 -1.38
CA LEU A 92 0.99 -10.24 -2.55
C LEU A 92 1.39 -11.25 -3.62
N SER A 93 1.04 -12.52 -3.38
CA SER A 93 1.48 -13.66 -4.21
C SER A 93 1.19 -13.47 -5.70
N THR A 94 0.04 -12.88 -6.05
CA THR A 94 -0.36 -12.59 -7.43
C THR A 94 0.55 -11.57 -8.11
N ALA A 95 1.08 -10.60 -7.36
CA ALA A 95 1.95 -9.53 -7.87
C ALA A 95 3.45 -9.79 -7.64
N GLY A 96 3.82 -10.85 -6.90
CA GLY A 96 5.21 -11.13 -6.50
C GLY A 96 5.82 -10.03 -5.62
N LYS A 97 5.00 -9.41 -4.77
CA LYS A 97 5.38 -8.26 -3.93
C LYS A 97 4.99 -8.47 -2.48
N VAL A 98 5.36 -7.55 -1.60
CA VAL A 98 4.95 -7.53 -0.19
C VAL A 98 4.31 -6.18 0.11
N ALA A 99 3.14 -6.19 0.74
CA ALA A 99 2.55 -5.03 1.37
C ALA A 99 3.09 -4.92 2.79
N VAL A 100 3.84 -3.86 3.07
CA VAL A 100 4.46 -3.61 4.39
C VAL A 100 3.69 -2.51 5.09
N MET A 101 3.21 -2.76 6.30
CA MET A 101 2.44 -1.76 7.05
C MET A 101 3.33 -0.56 7.43
N ASP A 102 2.80 0.66 7.31
CA ASP A 102 3.45 1.85 7.85
C ASP A 102 3.30 1.90 9.37
N LEU A 103 4.44 1.90 10.06
CA LEU A 103 4.53 1.86 11.52
C LEU A 103 4.86 3.24 12.11
N SER A 104 4.90 4.30 11.29
CA SER A 104 5.30 5.66 11.70
C SER A 104 4.49 6.19 12.89
N ASN A 105 3.22 5.80 12.99
CA ASN A 105 2.28 6.17 14.05
C ASN A 105 2.08 5.09 15.12
N GLY A 106 2.84 3.99 15.07
CA GLY A 106 2.61 2.79 15.88
C GLY A 106 1.65 1.80 15.24
N ILE A 107 1.20 0.82 16.05
CA ILE A 107 0.26 -0.22 15.63
C ILE A 107 -0.97 -0.18 16.52
N ASP A 108 -2.16 -0.06 15.94
CA ASP A 108 -3.39 -0.47 16.61
C ASP A 108 -3.60 -1.97 16.38
N MET A 109 -3.90 -2.72 17.44
CA MET A 109 -4.04 -4.18 17.34
C MET A 109 -5.22 -4.60 16.44
N LYS A 110 -6.19 -3.74 16.20
CA LYS A 110 -7.22 -3.97 15.17
C LYS A 110 -6.62 -4.02 13.76
N GLN A 111 -5.54 -3.29 13.49
CA GLN A 111 -4.84 -3.27 12.21
C GLN A 111 -4.09 -4.55 11.89
N VAL A 112 -3.81 -5.39 12.90
CA VAL A 112 -3.23 -6.73 12.72
C VAL A 112 -4.29 -7.83 12.86
N GLY A 113 -5.57 -7.44 12.85
CA GLY A 113 -6.70 -8.35 12.89
C GLY A 113 -7.10 -8.83 14.28
N VAL A 114 -6.70 -8.16 15.37
CA VAL A 114 -7.16 -8.56 16.71
C VAL A 114 -8.66 -8.25 16.87
N GLN A 115 -9.41 -9.28 17.26
CA GLN A 115 -10.84 -9.20 17.54
C GLN A 115 -11.10 -9.56 19.00
N SER A 116 -12.14 -8.96 19.58
CA SER A 116 -12.54 -9.27 20.94
C SER A 116 -13.10 -10.70 21.01
N GLY A 117 -12.74 -11.43 22.08
CA GLY A 117 -13.18 -12.82 22.29
C GLY A 117 -12.55 -13.88 21.37
N VAL A 118 -11.54 -13.51 20.56
CA VAL A 118 -10.82 -14.43 19.65
C VAL A 118 -9.36 -14.51 20.07
N ASP A 119 -8.76 -15.70 19.96
CA ASP A 119 -7.32 -15.88 20.20
C ASP A 119 -6.48 -14.96 19.30
N CYS A 120 -5.76 -14.06 19.95
CA CYS A 120 -4.96 -13.02 19.34
C CYS A 120 -3.45 -13.30 19.43
N THR A 121 -3.02 -14.43 20.00
CA THR A 121 -1.62 -14.73 20.34
C THR A 121 -0.68 -14.55 19.15
N ALA A 122 -1.01 -15.14 18.00
CA ALA A 122 -0.19 -15.03 16.78
C ALA A 122 -0.10 -13.59 16.25
N ARG A 123 -1.20 -12.84 16.31
CA ARG A 123 -1.30 -11.45 15.82
C ARG A 123 -0.47 -10.50 16.68
N VAL A 124 -0.57 -10.67 17.99
CA VAL A 124 0.16 -9.87 18.98
C VAL A 124 1.67 -10.14 18.85
N ARG A 125 2.08 -11.41 18.72
CA ARG A 125 3.49 -11.76 18.47
C ARG A 125 4.01 -11.15 17.17
N ALA A 126 3.24 -11.22 16.09
CA ALA A 126 3.61 -10.60 14.81
C ALA A 126 3.78 -9.07 14.92
N ALA A 127 2.84 -8.39 15.60
CA ALA A 127 2.92 -6.95 15.85
C ALA A 127 4.20 -6.59 16.64
N TYR A 128 4.50 -7.32 17.71
CA TYR A 128 5.68 -7.05 18.54
C TYR A 128 7.01 -7.30 17.83
N ALA A 129 7.06 -8.32 16.96
CA ALA A 129 8.24 -8.61 16.17
C ALA A 129 8.66 -7.42 15.28
N LYS A 130 7.74 -6.49 14.98
CA LYS A 130 8.03 -5.26 14.21
C LYS A 130 8.66 -4.14 15.03
N ASN A 131 8.65 -4.24 16.35
CA ASN A 131 9.23 -3.24 17.25
C ASN A 131 8.70 -1.81 16.99
N ALA A 132 7.39 -1.68 16.77
CA ALA A 132 6.72 -0.39 16.62
C ALA A 132 6.86 0.47 17.89
N LYS A 133 6.78 1.80 17.70
CA LYS A 133 6.95 2.79 18.78
C LYS A 133 5.88 2.71 19.86
N THR A 134 4.64 2.46 19.45
CA THR A 134 3.45 2.43 20.31
C THR A 134 2.51 1.32 19.86
N TYR A 135 1.79 0.74 20.83
CA TYR A 135 0.78 -0.30 20.61
C TYR A 135 -0.52 0.10 21.31
N THR A 136 -1.63 0.14 20.58
CA THR A 136 -2.94 0.53 21.11
C THR A 136 -3.99 -0.54 20.85
N TYR A 137 -5.00 -0.61 21.71
CA TYR A 137 -6.21 -1.40 21.47
C TYR A 137 -7.38 -0.87 22.30
N THR A 138 -8.58 -0.83 21.72
CA THR A 138 -9.81 -0.29 22.33
C THR A 138 -10.90 -1.36 22.49
N GLY A 139 -10.54 -2.55 22.95
CA GLY A 139 -11.50 -3.62 23.26
C GLY A 139 -10.95 -4.60 24.30
N ASP A 140 -11.78 -5.58 24.66
CA ASP A 140 -11.35 -6.68 25.51
C ASP A 140 -10.57 -7.68 24.66
N MET A 141 -9.24 -7.69 24.80
CA MET A 141 -8.46 -8.82 24.33
C MET A 141 -8.82 -9.99 25.24
N ALA A 142 -9.33 -11.08 24.67
CA ALA A 142 -9.45 -12.31 25.46
C ALA A 142 -8.08 -12.57 26.11
N PRO A 143 -8.04 -12.94 27.41
CA PRO A 143 -6.78 -13.16 28.09
C PRO A 143 -5.92 -14.11 27.26
N ILE A 144 -4.74 -13.63 26.94
CA ILE A 144 -3.65 -14.42 26.38
C ILE A 144 -3.41 -15.52 27.41
N ILE A 145 -3.83 -16.75 27.11
CA ILE A 145 -3.40 -17.92 27.86
C ILE A 145 -1.96 -18.18 27.43
N ASP A 146 -1.06 -17.29 27.83
CA ASP A 146 0.36 -17.51 27.87
C ASP A 146 0.94 -16.59 28.96
N CYS A 147 0.57 -16.91 30.19
CA CYS A 147 1.09 -16.29 31.42
C CYS A 147 2.61 -16.47 31.57
N ASP A 148 3.23 -17.28 30.70
CA ASP A 148 4.59 -17.78 30.82
C ASP A 148 5.52 -17.35 29.67
N ASP A 149 5.10 -16.49 28.72
CA ASP A 149 5.99 -15.96 27.68
C ASP A 149 6.90 -14.85 28.25
N PRO A 150 8.20 -15.11 28.50
CA PRO A 150 9.11 -14.14 29.13
C PRO A 150 9.45 -12.96 28.20
N ASN A 151 9.10 -13.04 26.91
CA ASN A 151 9.29 -11.95 25.95
C ASN A 151 8.06 -11.03 25.88
N TYR A 152 7.03 -11.27 26.69
CA TYR A 152 5.82 -10.49 26.68
C TYR A 152 5.97 -9.15 27.41
N PRO A 153 5.85 -8.00 26.71
CA PRO A 153 5.98 -6.71 27.36
C PRO A 153 4.64 -6.30 27.98
N SER A 154 4.36 -6.81 29.20
CA SER A 154 3.19 -6.44 30.01
C SER A 154 3.03 -4.93 30.25
N SER A 155 4.06 -4.13 29.96
CA SER A 155 4.13 -2.68 30.13
C SER A 155 3.90 -1.84 28.86
N LYS A 156 3.67 -2.45 27.69
CA LYS A 156 3.63 -1.70 26.40
C LYS A 156 2.25 -1.27 25.91
N PHE A 157 1.16 -1.64 26.58
CA PHE A 157 -0.16 -1.09 26.30
C PHE A 157 -0.44 0.11 27.19
N ALA A 158 -0.74 1.26 26.58
CA ALA A 158 -1.24 2.42 27.30
C ALA A 158 -2.65 2.11 27.83
N GLY A 159 -2.72 1.54 29.04
CA GLY A 159 -3.95 1.04 29.66
C GLY A 159 -3.79 -0.32 30.34
N GLY A 160 -2.73 -1.08 30.05
CA GLY A 160 -2.58 -2.46 30.53
C GLY A 160 -3.48 -3.45 29.76
N ILE A 161 -3.20 -4.74 29.93
CA ILE A 161 -4.04 -5.84 29.42
C ILE A 161 -4.82 -6.33 30.62
N PHE A 162 -6.13 -6.15 30.59
CA PHE A 162 -6.99 -6.66 31.64
C PHE A 162 -7.51 -8.05 31.21
N PRO A 163 -7.32 -9.09 32.05
CA PRO A 163 -7.84 -10.43 31.79
C PRO A 163 -9.36 -10.50 31.87
#